data_AF-A0A060C4A5-F1
#
_entry.id   AF-A0A060C4A5-F1
#
_cell.length_a   1.000
_cell.length_b   1.000
_cell.length_c   1.000
_cell.angle_alpha   90.00
_cell.angle_beta   90.00
_cell.angle_gamma   90.00
#
_symmetry.space_group_name_H-M   'P 1'
#
loop_
_entity.id
_entity.type
_entity.pdbx_description
1 polymer ?
#
loop_
_entity_poly.entity_id
_entity_poly.type
_entity_poly.pdbx_seq_one_letter_code
_entity_poly.pdbx_strand_id
1 'polypeptide(L)'
;FNPEQIIAVGYSKSKLVLKLMMLLDKFSCKMSDKVIVVGRDMEETLEKRFNYKNVPSHTYINNWIDEKQIFPLDENMWVYKHLKVVWVNE
;
A
#
# COMPACT_ATOMS: atom_id res chain seq x y z
N PHE A 1 7.19 -2.21 -3.14
CA PHE A 1 7.28 -3.52 -2.45
C PHE A 1 6.88 -3.31 -1.00
N ASN A 2 5.64 -3.67 -0.62
CA ASN A 2 5.20 -3.56 0.78
C ASN A 2 5.21 -4.98 1.40
N PRO A 3 6.10 -5.28 2.36
CA PRO A 3 6.16 -6.60 3.02
C PRO A 3 4.80 -7.05 3.59
N GLU A 4 3.98 -6.10 4.05
CA GLU A 4 2.63 -6.36 4.56
C GLU A 4 1.67 -6.88 3.48
N GLN A 5 1.78 -6.39 2.24
CA GLN A 5 0.98 -6.91 1.12
C GLN A 5 1.42 -8.34 0.77
N ILE A 6 2.72 -8.66 0.86
CA ILE A 6 3.20 -10.03 0.61
C ILE A 6 2.69 -11.01 1.67
N ILE A 7 2.57 -10.54 2.92
CA ILE A 7 1.97 -11.31 4.02
C ILE A 7 0.46 -11.50 3.79
N ALA A 8 -0.26 -10.44 3.42
CA ALA A 8 -1.71 -10.47 3.19
C ALA A 8 -2.10 -11.36 2.00
N VAL A 9 -1.27 -11.39 0.95
CA VAL A 9 -1.51 -12.20 -0.27
C VAL A 9 -0.96 -13.64 -0.11
N GLY A 10 -0.26 -13.95 0.97
CA GLY A 10 0.20 -15.32 1.28
C GLY A 10 1.27 -15.87 0.32
N TYR A 11 1.96 -15.00 -0.43
CA TYR A 11 2.83 -15.38 -1.55
C TYR A 11 4.09 -16.18 -1.11
N SER A 12 4.45 -16.17 0.17
CA SER A 12 5.56 -16.97 0.70
C SER A 12 5.22 -17.58 2.07
N LYS A 13 5.23 -18.92 2.14
CA LYS A 13 4.95 -19.70 3.37
C LYS A 13 6.08 -19.64 4.42
N SER A 14 7.25 -19.10 4.05
CA SER A 14 8.42 -19.10 4.92
C SER A 14 8.44 -17.87 5.83
N LYS A 15 7.88 -18.02 7.04
CA LYS A 15 7.86 -16.97 8.10
C LYS A 15 9.24 -16.36 8.37
N LEU A 16 10.33 -17.09 8.14
CA LEU A 16 11.71 -16.62 8.31
C LEU A 16 12.11 -15.59 7.24
N VAL A 17 11.78 -15.84 5.98
CA VAL A 17 12.08 -14.93 4.86
C VAL A 17 11.31 -13.62 5.02
N LEU A 18 10.03 -13.71 5.40
CA LEU A 18 9.19 -12.55 5.67
C LEU A 18 9.74 -11.69 6.82
N LYS A 19 10.16 -12.33 7.92
CA LYS A 19 10.80 -11.62 9.05
C LYS A 19 12.10 -10.93 8.62
N LEU A 20 12.93 -11.59 7.81
CA LEU A 20 14.16 -11.00 7.31
C LEU A 20 13.87 -9.79 6.41
N MET A 21 12.93 -9.90 5.48
CA MET A 21 12.53 -8.79 4.62
C MET A 21 11.96 -7.61 5.42
N MET A 22 11.15 -7.88 6.46
CA MET A 22 10.67 -6.82 7.36
C MET A 22 11.80 -6.15 8.14
N LEU A 23 12.81 -6.90 8.57
CA LEU A 23 13.97 -6.32 9.27
C LEU A 23 14.78 -5.43 8.33
N LEU A 24 15.00 -5.86 7.08
CA LEU A 24 15.69 -5.08 6.07
C LEU A 24 14.92 -3.80 5.71
N ASP A 25 13.60 -3.90 5.51
CA ASP A 25 12.72 -2.76 5.25
C ASP A 25 12.75 -1.75 6.41
N LYS A 26 12.61 -2.23 7.66
CA LYS A 26 12.72 -1.37 8.85
C LYS A 26 14.09 -0.73 8.98
N PHE A 27 15.17 -1.43 8.63
CA PHE A 27 16.52 -0.88 8.64
C PHE A 27 16.68 0.22 7.59
N SER A 28 16.20 -0.02 6.37
CA SER A 28 16.23 0.97 5.29
C SER A 28 15.49 2.25 5.67
N CYS A 29 14.29 2.14 6.23
CA CYS A 29 13.51 3.28 6.69
C CYS A 29 14.16 4.04 7.86
N LYS A 30 14.94 3.36 8.72
CA LYS A 30 15.68 4.02 9.80
C LYS A 30 16.91 4.77 9.32
N MET A 31 17.53 4.30 8.25
CA MET A 31 18.73 4.92 7.68
C MET A 31 18.43 6.07 6.71
N SER A 32 17.19 6.18 6.22
CA SER A 32 16.78 7.29 5.36
C SER A 32 16.56 8.58 6.16
N ASP A 33 16.99 9.72 5.61
CA ASP A 33 16.72 11.04 6.18
C ASP A 33 15.23 11.39 6.19
N LYS A 34 14.50 10.92 5.16
CA LYS A 34 13.05 11.10 5.05
C LYS A 34 12.41 9.96 4.26
N VAL A 35 11.30 9.43 4.78
CA VAL A 35 10.47 8.42 4.12
C VAL A 35 9.27 9.09 3.46
N ILE A 36 9.02 8.79 2.18
CA ILE A 36 7.85 9.28 1.46
C ILE A 36 6.90 8.10 1.24
N VAL A 37 5.66 8.23 1.69
CA VAL A 37 4.60 7.24 1.50
C VAL A 37 3.53 7.74 0.55
N VAL A 38 2.77 6.81 -0.03
CA VAL A 38 1.72 7.14 -0.98
C VAL A 38 0.40 7.28 -0.24
N GLY A 39 -0.12 8.50 -0.18
CA GLY A 39 -1.38 8.79 0.50
C GLY A 39 -1.32 8.70 2.03
N ARG A 40 -2.36 9.23 2.67
CA ARG A 40 -2.44 9.35 4.13
C ARG A 40 -2.58 7.99 4.83
N ASP A 41 -3.30 7.04 4.25
CA ASP A 41 -3.54 5.74 4.90
C ASP A 41 -2.25 4.92 5.04
N MET A 42 -1.28 5.14 4.14
CA MET A 42 0.04 4.49 4.22
C MET A 42 0.93 5.14 5.29
N GLU A 43 0.65 6.36 5.71
CA GLU A 43 1.31 7.02 6.83
C GLU A 43 1.00 6.29 8.14
N GLU A 44 -0.28 6.07 8.43
CA GLU A 44 -0.70 5.34 9.64
C GLU A 44 -0.17 3.90 9.64
N THR A 45 -0.11 3.28 8.46
CA THR A 45 0.46 1.94 8.28
C THR A 45 1.96 1.92 8.61
N LEU A 46 2.71 2.93 8.15
CA LEU A 46 4.12 3.11 8.49
C LEU A 46 4.30 3.27 10.01
N GLU A 47 3.48 4.09 10.66
CA GLU A 47 3.56 4.28 12.11
C GLU A 47 3.29 2.97 12.88
N LYS A 48 2.25 2.24 12.51
CA LYS A 48 1.91 0.91 13.08
C LYS A 48 3.06 -0.07 12.92
N ARG A 49 3.75 -0.07 11.78
CA ARG A 49 4.92 -0.94 11.52
C ARG A 49 6.05 -0.74 12.52
N PHE A 50 6.22 0.49 13.02
CA PHE A 50 7.21 0.86 14.03
C PHE A 50 6.63 0.85 15.46
N ASN A 51 5.42 0.31 15.66
CA ASN A 51 4.70 0.35 16.92
C ASN A 51 4.62 1.77 17.51
N TYR A 52 4.48 2.79 16.64
CA TYR A 52 4.46 4.21 17.01
C TYR A 52 5.71 4.68 17.78
N LYS A 53 6.83 3.95 17.71
CA LYS A 53 8.08 4.27 18.41
C LYS A 53 9.24 4.36 17.42
N ASN A 54 10.07 5.41 17.56
CA ASN A 54 11.20 5.66 16.66
C ASN A 54 10.77 5.64 15.18
N VAL A 55 9.60 6.24 14.90
CA VAL A 55 9.10 6.39 13.53
C VAL A 55 10.04 7.36 12.81
N PRO A 56 10.61 7.00 11.65
CA PRO A 56 11.49 7.90 10.91
C PRO A 56 10.73 9.14 10.44
N SER A 57 11.46 10.23 10.16
CA SER A 57 10.84 11.42 9.56
C SER A 57 10.17 11.02 8.26
N HIS A 58 8.89 11.34 8.11
CA HIS A 58 8.13 10.91 6.95
C HIS A 58 7.14 11.97 6.49
N THR A 59 6.64 11.80 5.27
CA THR A 59 5.55 12.59 4.69
C THR A 59 4.84 11.75 3.65
N TYR A 60 3.63 12.16 3.26
CA TYR A 60 2.90 11.50 2.20
C TYR A 60 2.82 12.38 0.95
N ILE A 61 2.84 11.73 -0.21
CA ILE A 61 2.51 12.34 -1.50
C ILE A 61 1.42 11.47 -2.12
N ASN A 62 0.34 12.11 -2.57
CA ASN A 62 -0.72 11.38 -3.25
C ASN A 62 -0.23 10.93 -4.62
N ASN A 63 -0.61 9.72 -5.02
CA ASN A 63 -0.41 9.28 -6.40
C ASN A 63 -1.09 10.25 -7.35
N TRP A 64 -0.39 10.56 -8.44
CA TRP A 64 -0.96 11.31 -9.55
C TRP A 64 -1.51 10.34 -10.60
N ILE A 65 -2.55 10.75 -11.31
CA ILE A 65 -3.13 10.00 -12.41
C ILE A 65 -3.32 10.91 -13.61
N ASP A 66 -3.11 10.38 -14.82
CA ASP A 66 -3.35 11.10 -16.06
C ASP A 66 -4.85 11.15 -16.36
N GLU A 67 -5.46 12.31 -16.16
CA GLU A 67 -6.89 12.55 -16.40
C GLU A 67 -7.31 12.28 -17.85
N LYS A 68 -6.40 12.33 -18.83
CA LYS A 68 -6.74 12.01 -20.23
C LYS A 68 -6.94 10.51 -20.48
N GLN A 69 -6.41 9.68 -19.59
CA GLN A 69 -6.60 8.22 -19.61
C GLN A 69 -7.80 7.80 -18.76
N ILE A 70 -8.36 8.73 -17.97
CA ILE A 70 -9.56 8.50 -17.18
C ILE A 70 -10.75 8.96 -18.01
N PHE A 71 -11.55 8.00 -18.48
CA PHE A 71 -12.81 8.26 -19.13
C PHE A 71 -13.93 7.49 -18.43
N PRO A 72 -15.14 8.05 -18.36
CA PRO A 72 -16.28 7.31 -17.81
C PRO A 72 -16.49 6.03 -18.62
N LEU A 73 -16.64 4.91 -17.91
CA LEU A 73 -16.98 3.63 -18.51
C LEU A 73 -18.43 3.68 -19.00
N ASP A 74 -18.67 3.18 -20.21
CA ASP A 74 -20.02 2.97 -20.72
C ASP A 74 -20.75 1.95 -19.84
N GLU A 75 -21.98 2.28 -19.45
CA GLU A 75 -22.81 1.43 -18.59
C GLU A 75 -23.13 0.07 -19.21
N ASN A 76 -23.09 -0.01 -20.55
CA ASN A 76 -23.32 -1.23 -21.29
C ASN A 76 -22.09 -2.15 -21.35
N MET A 77 -20.92 -1.66 -20.93
CA MET A 77 -19.71 -2.46 -20.94
C MET A 77 -19.81 -3.52 -19.85
N TRP A 78 -19.54 -4.78 -20.20
CA TRP A 78 -19.72 -5.92 -19.29
C TRP A 78 -18.93 -5.78 -17.97
N VAL A 79 -17.81 -5.06 -18.01
CA VAL A 79 -16.98 -4.68 -16.86
C VAL A 79 -17.75 -3.77 -15.89
N TYR A 80 -18.52 -2.80 -16.38
CA TYR A 80 -19.33 -1.91 -15.53
C TYR A 80 -20.40 -2.72 -14.78
N LYS A 81 -21.05 -3.67 -15.46
CA LYS A 81 -22.05 -4.55 -14.84
C LYS A 81 -21.46 -5.42 -13.73
N HIS A 82 -20.21 -5.89 -13.87
CA HIS A 82 -19.53 -6.67 -12.85
C HIS A 82 -19.04 -5.82 -11.68
N LEU A 83 -18.48 -4.63 -11.93
CA LEU A 83 -18.01 -3.73 -10.88
C LEU A 83 -19.15 -3.18 -10.02
N LYS A 84 -20.31 -2.88 -10.62
CA LYS A 84 -21.49 -2.38 -9.88
C LYS A 84 -22.06 -3.41 -8.89
N VAL A 85 -21.95 -4.71 -9.21
CA VAL A 85 -22.39 -5.79 -8.30
C VAL A 85 -21.49 -5.90 -7.07
N VAL A 86 -20.20 -5.54 -7.19
CA VAL A 86 -19.26 -5.61 -6.07
C VAL A 86 -19.47 -4.45 -5.08
N TRP A 87 -19.71 -3.23 -5.56
CA TRP A 87 -19.84 -2.04 -4.71
C TRP A 87 -21.23 -1.82 -4.10
N VAL A 88 -22.28 -2.48 -4.60
CA VAL A 88 -23.65 -2.35 -4.05
C VAL A 88 -23.90 -3.32 -2.88
N ASN A 89 -22.98 -4.25 -2.61
CA ASN A 89 -23.10 -5.27 -1.56
C ASN A 89 -22.18 -5.04 -0.33
N GLU A 90 -21.56 -3.86 -0.21
CA GLU A 90 -20.93 -3.35 1.03
C GLU A 90 -21.81 -2.26 1.68
#